data_AF-A0A4S2ACG5-F1
#
_entry.id   AF-A0A4S2ACG5-F1
#
_cell.length_a   1.000
_cell.length_b   1.000
_cell.length_c   1.000
_cell.angle_alpha   90.00
_cell.angle_beta   90.00
_cell.angle_gamma   90.00
#
_symmetry.space_group_name_H-M   'P 1'
#
loop_
_entity.id
_entity.type
_entity.pdbx_description
1 polymer ?
#
loop_
_entity_poly.entity_id
_entity_poly.type
_entity_poly.pdbx_seq_one_letter_code
_entity_poly.pdbx_strand_id
1 'polypeptide(L)'
;MKKCAMKLCVMKRWLGIILAVIMIFTGSACDFPGVINVSAAGNLFMGDETTAEANVKKDGQTTYYDTIESAWAAAKGGGTATVTLLRDSDITDALTIGEGDDITFDGGSYRLLSVVSAFLVNGGRLNIIGGTINISGRGNYGVQCDDGRVEIQNGTINATYYGEGLWCKGGTIEISGGNISAYNTGVGVRIDGGKAIISGGTISTTEAYALEIGENGLAELSGGRFQATSSGAINVGSADGTVGGLLSEGFQYIKNNDTVVTDTDVNRLFGDISVEKICQHSLGEDGRCNECQGQITARLTVGSDVRYYLRVGDAWEAAKAAGEHAFIELLADVSRSSRLEVGEGNDITFDGGEYTLTVEDDTEVFYSGGGSLTITGGRFDGRMRSSLSVEGGTVTLTGGTFTAADTTIISPNYSRQYKLT
;
A
#
# COMPACT_ATOMS: atom_id res chain seq x y z
N MET A 1 -42.93 -71.54 14.14
CA MET A 1 -42.47 -71.81 12.75
C MET A 1 -43.35 -71.07 11.76
N LYS A 2 -42.82 -70.05 11.07
CA LYS A 2 -43.15 -69.66 9.69
C LYS A 2 -42.18 -68.54 9.29
N LYS A 3 -41.27 -68.86 8.37
CA LYS A 3 -40.38 -67.90 7.71
C LYS A 3 -41.25 -67.01 6.81
N CYS A 4 -41.02 -65.70 6.83
CA CYS A 4 -41.40 -64.83 5.73
C CYS A 4 -40.13 -64.08 5.28
N ALA A 5 -39.70 -64.38 4.06
CA ALA A 5 -38.57 -63.74 3.41
C ALA A 5 -39.06 -62.50 2.66
N MET A 6 -38.29 -61.41 2.69
CA MET A 6 -38.52 -60.26 1.82
C MET A 6 -37.33 -60.07 0.88
N LYS A 7 -37.62 -60.15 -0.41
CA LYS A 7 -36.69 -59.94 -1.54
C LYS A 7 -36.31 -58.46 -1.60
N LEU A 8 -35.01 -58.19 -1.66
CA LEU A 8 -34.43 -56.91 -2.05
C LEU A 8 -34.62 -56.72 -3.57
N CYS A 9 -35.35 -55.69 -3.99
CA CYS A 9 -35.42 -55.28 -5.39
C CYS A 9 -34.67 -53.96 -5.54
N VAL A 10 -33.47 -54.01 -6.14
CA VAL A 10 -32.68 -52.82 -6.47
C VAL A 10 -33.10 -52.35 -7.86
N MET A 11 -33.84 -51.26 -7.94
CA MET A 11 -34.00 -50.51 -9.20
C MET A 11 -32.99 -49.36 -9.23
N LYS A 12 -32.03 -49.46 -10.16
CA LYS A 12 -31.15 -48.37 -10.56
C LYS A 12 -31.95 -47.33 -11.36
N ARG A 13 -32.09 -46.09 -10.84
CA ARG A 13 -31.57 -44.85 -11.45
C ARG A 13 -32.22 -43.58 -10.86
N TRP A 14 -31.33 -42.65 -10.52
CA TRP A 14 -31.39 -41.19 -10.63
C TRP A 14 -32.15 -40.36 -9.57
N LEU A 15 -31.45 -39.27 -9.21
CA LEU A 15 -31.70 -38.19 -8.26
C LEU A 15 -31.46 -38.50 -6.77
N GLY A 16 -30.44 -37.82 -6.24
CA GLY A 16 -30.07 -37.81 -4.85
C GLY A 16 -31.10 -37.06 -4.01
N ILE A 17 -31.61 -37.75 -3.00
CA ILE A 17 -32.18 -37.18 -1.80
C ILE A 17 -31.61 -38.05 -0.67
N ILE A 18 -30.77 -37.46 0.18
CA ILE A 18 -30.35 -38.11 1.42
C ILE A 18 -31.58 -38.13 2.33
N LEU A 19 -32.17 -39.31 2.47
CA LEU A 19 -33.28 -39.60 3.37
C LEU A 19 -32.73 -39.68 4.80
N ALA A 20 -33.03 -38.68 5.63
CA ALA A 20 -32.82 -38.78 7.07
C ALA A 20 -33.77 -39.83 7.65
N VAL A 21 -33.21 -40.87 8.26
CA VAL A 21 -33.96 -41.94 8.94
C VAL A 21 -34.56 -41.36 10.22
N ILE A 22 -35.87 -41.10 10.22
CA ILE A 22 -36.65 -40.86 11.45
C ILE A 22 -37.20 -42.22 11.91
N MET A 23 -36.67 -42.74 13.02
CA MET A 23 -37.32 -43.85 13.72
C MET A 23 -38.56 -43.33 14.45
N ILE A 24 -39.73 -43.71 13.97
CA ILE A 24 -41.00 -43.53 14.69
C ILE A 24 -41.20 -44.76 15.58
N PHE A 25 -41.13 -44.58 16.90
CA PHE A 25 -41.65 -45.56 17.86
C PHE A 25 -43.18 -45.48 17.88
N THR A 26 -43.85 -46.56 17.46
CA THR A 26 -45.27 -46.78 17.77
C THR A 26 -45.37 -47.72 18.97
N GLY A 27 -45.72 -47.19 20.13
CA GLY A 27 -45.96 -47.98 21.34
C GLY A 27 -46.71 -47.17 22.40
N SER A 28 -48.01 -47.43 22.48
CA SER A 28 -48.98 -47.30 23.59
C SER A 28 -48.86 -46.18 24.63
N ALA A 29 -49.96 -45.45 24.76
CA ALA A 29 -50.25 -44.33 25.66
C ALA A 29 -49.95 -44.56 27.15
N CYS A 30 -49.28 -43.59 27.78
CA CYS A 30 -49.36 -43.25 29.20
C CYS A 30 -49.14 -41.72 29.38
N ASP A 31 -50.11 -41.04 29.98
CA ASP A 31 -50.14 -39.72 30.64
C ASP A 31 -49.20 -38.55 30.23
N PHE A 32 -49.84 -37.42 29.89
CA PHE A 32 -49.30 -36.06 30.06
C PHE A 32 -49.19 -35.73 31.55
N PRO A 33 -48.12 -35.06 32.03
CA PRO A 33 -47.95 -33.63 31.75
C PRO A 33 -46.47 -33.22 31.55
N GLY A 34 -46.18 -32.49 30.47
CA GLY A 34 -44.83 -32.01 30.26
C GLY A 34 -44.74 -31.14 29.02
N VAL A 35 -44.59 -29.83 29.26
CA VAL A 35 -44.05 -28.86 28.32
C VAL A 35 -42.81 -29.47 27.66
N ILE A 36 -42.80 -29.61 26.33
CA ILE A 36 -41.56 -29.91 25.60
C ILE A 36 -40.73 -28.63 25.67
N ASN A 37 -39.76 -28.67 26.57
CA ASN A 37 -38.71 -27.68 26.69
C ASN A 37 -37.81 -27.84 25.45
N VAL A 38 -37.95 -26.95 24.47
CA VAL A 38 -36.98 -26.80 23.39
C VAL A 38 -35.77 -26.11 24.03
N SER A 39 -34.89 -26.89 24.65
CA SER A 39 -33.64 -26.35 25.19
C SER A 39 -32.80 -25.84 24.03
N ALA A 40 -32.49 -24.55 24.09
CA ALA A 40 -31.61 -23.82 23.19
C ALA A 40 -30.30 -24.58 22.90
N ALA A 41 -30.22 -25.16 21.72
CA ALA A 41 -28.98 -25.33 20.98
C ALA A 41 -29.30 -24.80 19.57
N GLY A 42 -28.77 -23.63 19.26
CA GLY A 42 -29.05 -22.94 18.00
C GLY A 42 -28.63 -23.81 16.82
N ASN A 43 -29.62 -24.22 16.02
CA ASN A 43 -29.35 -24.66 14.65
C ASN A 43 -28.90 -23.41 13.87
N LEU A 44 -27.59 -23.21 13.74
CA LEU A 44 -27.05 -22.34 12.70
C LEU A 44 -27.46 -22.98 11.35
N PHE A 45 -28.32 -22.29 10.61
CA PHE A 45 -28.63 -22.65 9.24
C PHE A 45 -27.32 -22.55 8.43
N MET A 46 -26.86 -23.68 7.90
CA MET A 46 -25.78 -23.73 6.90
C MET A 46 -26.39 -23.25 5.58
N GLY A 47 -25.84 -22.19 5.00
CA GLY A 47 -26.33 -21.60 3.75
C GLY A 47 -26.06 -22.51 2.54
N ASP A 48 -26.84 -22.34 1.47
CA ASP A 48 -26.50 -22.89 0.15
C ASP A 48 -25.37 -22.07 -0.47
N GLU A 49 -24.45 -22.71 -1.20
CA GLU A 49 -23.28 -22.08 -1.84
C GLU A 49 -23.67 -20.89 -2.73
N THR A 50 -24.85 -20.96 -3.35
CA THR A 50 -25.32 -19.90 -4.26
C THR A 50 -25.94 -18.69 -3.56
N THR A 51 -26.38 -18.84 -2.32
CA THR A 51 -27.06 -17.77 -1.55
C THR A 51 -26.25 -17.25 -0.37
N ALA A 52 -25.19 -17.97 0.01
CA ALA A 52 -24.33 -17.61 1.11
C ALA A 52 -23.68 -16.24 0.93
N GLU A 53 -23.53 -15.55 2.06
CA GLU A 53 -22.84 -14.27 2.13
C GLU A 53 -21.33 -14.47 2.34
N ALA A 54 -20.97 -15.49 3.12
CA ALA A 54 -19.59 -15.83 3.41
C ALA A 54 -19.42 -17.34 3.56
N ASN A 55 -18.17 -17.81 3.43
CA ASN A 55 -17.79 -19.17 3.79
C ASN A 55 -16.60 -19.16 4.74
N VAL A 56 -16.47 -20.24 5.50
CA VAL A 56 -15.32 -20.50 6.38
C VAL A 56 -14.61 -21.76 5.89
N LYS A 57 -13.31 -21.65 5.65
CA LYS A 57 -12.41 -22.78 5.47
C LYS A 57 -11.61 -23.00 6.75
N LYS A 58 -11.81 -24.15 7.39
CA LYS A 58 -11.12 -24.56 8.63
C LYS A 58 -10.84 -26.06 8.58
N ASP A 59 -9.62 -26.46 8.95
CA ASP A 59 -9.18 -27.88 8.92
C ASP A 59 -9.40 -28.58 7.56
N GLY A 60 -9.28 -27.82 6.46
CA GLY A 60 -9.48 -28.30 5.09
C GLY A 60 -10.94 -28.45 4.64
N GLN A 61 -11.91 -28.16 5.51
CA GLN A 61 -13.34 -28.18 5.20
C GLN A 61 -13.87 -26.77 4.97
N THR A 62 -14.74 -26.60 3.96
CA THR A 62 -15.45 -25.36 3.69
C THR A 62 -16.91 -25.48 4.12
N THR A 63 -17.39 -24.49 4.88
CA THR A 63 -18.79 -24.37 5.31
C THR A 63 -19.34 -22.99 4.91
N TYR A 64 -20.57 -22.95 4.42
CA TYR A 64 -21.22 -21.73 3.91
C TYR A 64 -22.23 -21.18 4.92
N TYR A 65 -22.30 -19.85 5.00
CA TYR A 65 -23.12 -19.14 5.97
C TYR A 65 -23.91 -18.03 5.29
N ASP A 66 -25.15 -17.84 5.74
CA ASP A 66 -26.05 -16.82 5.21
C ASP A 66 -25.61 -15.40 5.58
N THR A 67 -24.78 -15.23 6.63
CA THR A 67 -24.23 -13.93 7.04
C THR A 67 -22.75 -14.00 7.39
N ILE A 68 -22.03 -12.88 7.25
CA ILE A 68 -20.63 -12.78 7.66
C ILE A 68 -20.43 -12.99 9.16
N GLU A 69 -21.35 -12.54 10.02
CA GLU A 69 -21.23 -12.72 11.48
C GLU A 69 -21.33 -14.18 11.88
N SER A 70 -22.20 -14.95 11.20
CA SER A 70 -22.33 -16.39 11.42
C SER A 70 -21.07 -17.14 10.99
N ALA A 71 -20.49 -16.76 9.84
CA ALA A 71 -19.19 -17.26 9.40
C ALA A 71 -18.08 -16.89 10.40
N TRP A 72 -18.05 -15.65 10.86
CA TRP A 72 -17.04 -15.17 11.80
C TRP A 72 -17.10 -15.92 13.13
N ALA A 73 -18.30 -16.12 13.68
CA ALA A 73 -18.51 -16.89 14.90
C ALA A 73 -18.01 -18.34 14.77
N ALA A 74 -18.17 -18.96 13.59
CA ALA A 74 -17.70 -20.32 13.32
C ALA A 74 -16.18 -20.41 13.09
N ALA A 75 -15.54 -19.34 12.63
CA ALA A 75 -14.10 -19.28 12.45
C ALA A 75 -13.33 -19.27 13.78
N LYS A 76 -13.91 -18.65 14.82
CA LYS A 76 -13.32 -18.53 16.17
C LYS A 76 -13.08 -19.88 16.85
N GLY A 77 -12.33 -19.84 17.96
CA GLY A 77 -12.20 -20.98 18.88
C GLY A 77 -11.01 -21.91 18.60
N GLY A 78 -9.88 -21.36 18.16
CA GLY A 78 -8.63 -22.10 17.96
C GLY A 78 -8.46 -22.68 16.55
N GLY A 79 -7.20 -22.85 16.14
CA GLY A 79 -6.82 -23.26 14.78
C GLY A 79 -6.93 -22.12 13.77
N THR A 80 -6.28 -22.27 12.61
CA THR A 80 -6.31 -21.26 11.54
C THR A 80 -7.57 -21.42 10.69
N ALA A 81 -8.33 -20.34 10.54
CA ALA A 81 -9.51 -20.30 9.69
C ALA A 81 -9.41 -19.19 8.63
N THR A 82 -10.00 -19.41 7.46
CA THR A 82 -10.18 -18.37 6.44
C THR A 82 -11.65 -18.07 6.27
N VAL A 83 -12.05 -16.81 6.46
CA VAL A 83 -13.38 -16.30 6.19
C VAL A 83 -13.35 -15.56 4.86
N THR A 84 -14.06 -16.07 3.85
CA THR A 84 -14.14 -15.47 2.52
C THR A 84 -15.52 -14.87 2.27
N LEU A 85 -15.58 -13.61 1.81
CA LEU A 85 -16.83 -13.00 1.34
C LEU A 85 -17.21 -13.54 -0.03
N LEU A 86 -18.51 -13.78 -0.22
CA LEU A 86 -19.11 -14.24 -1.48
C LEU A 86 -20.04 -13.20 -2.10
N ARG A 87 -20.30 -12.09 -1.41
CA ARG A 87 -21.02 -10.91 -1.86
C ARG A 87 -20.66 -9.72 -0.96
N ASP A 88 -21.16 -8.55 -1.33
CA ASP A 88 -21.09 -7.38 -0.46
C ASP A 88 -21.86 -7.63 0.84
N SER A 89 -21.26 -7.22 1.95
CA SER A 89 -21.71 -7.45 3.31
C SER A 89 -21.71 -6.16 4.11
N ASP A 90 -22.65 -6.05 5.04
CA ASP A 90 -22.76 -4.93 5.96
C ASP A 90 -22.80 -5.48 7.39
N ILE A 91 -22.01 -4.90 8.30
CA ILE A 91 -21.96 -5.29 9.71
C ILE A 91 -22.33 -4.11 10.61
N THR A 92 -23.03 -4.42 11.71
CA THR A 92 -23.38 -3.45 12.76
C THR A 92 -22.58 -3.62 14.04
N ASP A 93 -21.92 -4.76 14.20
CA ASP A 93 -21.07 -5.09 15.34
C ASP A 93 -19.67 -5.45 14.85
N ALA A 94 -18.66 -5.11 15.65
CA ALA A 94 -17.27 -5.38 15.30
C ALA A 94 -16.99 -6.89 15.24
N LEU A 95 -16.27 -7.31 14.22
CA LEU A 95 -15.76 -8.68 14.11
C LEU A 95 -14.56 -8.83 15.04
N THR A 96 -14.80 -9.46 16.19
CA THR A 96 -13.78 -9.56 17.26
C THR A 96 -12.82 -10.73 17.05
N ILE A 97 -11.56 -10.51 17.42
CA ILE A 97 -10.48 -11.49 17.39
C ILE A 97 -9.84 -11.50 18.79
N GLY A 98 -10.09 -12.58 19.54
CA GLY A 98 -9.60 -12.75 20.91
C GLY A 98 -8.41 -13.70 20.99
N GLU A 99 -7.90 -13.93 22.19
CA GLU A 99 -6.84 -14.90 22.44
C GLU A 99 -7.18 -16.28 21.86
N GLY A 100 -6.23 -16.87 21.13
CA GLY A 100 -6.38 -18.17 20.47
C GLY A 100 -7.13 -18.15 19.13
N ASP A 101 -7.73 -17.03 18.72
CA ASP A 101 -8.27 -16.88 17.37
C ASP A 101 -7.13 -16.60 16.36
N ASP A 102 -7.12 -17.31 15.23
CA ASP A 102 -6.22 -17.08 14.09
C ASP A 102 -7.05 -17.08 12.80
N ILE A 103 -7.43 -15.89 12.34
CA ILE A 103 -8.42 -15.70 11.28
C ILE A 103 -7.81 -14.92 10.13
N THR A 104 -7.89 -15.49 8.93
CA THR A 104 -7.65 -14.78 7.68
C THR A 104 -8.98 -14.28 7.10
N PHE A 105 -9.08 -12.99 6.83
CA PHE A 105 -10.18 -12.39 6.09
C PHE A 105 -9.79 -12.21 4.61
N ASP A 106 -10.62 -12.77 3.75
CA ASP A 106 -10.52 -12.64 2.30
C ASP A 106 -11.82 -12.05 1.73
N GLY A 107 -11.87 -10.74 1.58
CA GLY A 107 -13.03 -10.12 0.94
C GLY A 107 -13.05 -10.30 -0.59
N GLY A 108 -12.00 -10.86 -1.21
CA GLY A 108 -11.90 -10.96 -2.66
C GLY A 108 -12.12 -9.61 -3.35
N SER A 109 -13.10 -9.56 -4.26
CA SER A 109 -13.56 -8.33 -4.93
C SER A 109 -14.74 -7.64 -4.24
N TYR A 110 -15.21 -8.16 -3.11
CA TYR A 110 -16.41 -7.69 -2.43
C TYR A 110 -16.10 -6.65 -1.35
N ARG A 111 -17.16 -5.93 -0.96
CA ARG A 111 -17.10 -4.91 0.07
C ARG A 111 -17.66 -5.42 1.40
N LEU A 112 -16.97 -5.10 2.48
CA LEU A 112 -17.49 -5.10 3.85
C LEU A 112 -17.74 -3.65 4.28
N LEU A 113 -18.99 -3.24 4.51
CA LEU A 113 -19.32 -1.95 5.10
C LEU A 113 -19.59 -2.10 6.59
N SER A 114 -18.98 -1.24 7.39
CA SER A 114 -19.20 -1.20 8.82
C SER A 114 -19.61 0.20 9.26
N VAL A 115 -20.62 0.27 10.12
CA VAL A 115 -21.00 1.50 10.85
C VAL A 115 -20.30 1.62 12.21
N VAL A 116 -19.49 0.61 12.56
CA VAL A 116 -18.62 0.55 13.74
C VAL A 116 -17.18 0.25 13.29
N SER A 117 -16.25 0.01 14.21
CA SER A 117 -14.95 -0.53 13.84
C SER A 117 -15.10 -1.93 13.24
N ALA A 118 -14.56 -2.18 12.03
CA ALA A 118 -14.85 -3.45 11.35
C ALA A 118 -14.21 -4.64 12.07
N PHE A 119 -12.94 -4.51 12.45
CA PHE A 119 -12.22 -5.53 13.20
C PHE A 119 -11.70 -4.99 14.53
N LEU A 120 -11.88 -5.78 15.59
CA LEU A 120 -11.33 -5.50 16.92
C LEU A 120 -10.45 -6.66 17.38
N VAL A 121 -9.14 -6.42 17.46
CA VAL A 121 -8.13 -7.41 17.84
C VAL A 121 -7.67 -7.17 19.27
N ASN A 122 -7.94 -8.16 20.12
CA ASN A 122 -7.71 -8.15 21.57
C ASN A 122 -6.84 -9.33 22.02
N GLY A 123 -5.92 -9.82 21.17
CA GLY A 123 -4.95 -10.86 21.54
C GLY A 123 -4.70 -11.94 20.49
N GLY A 124 -5.63 -12.18 19.56
CA GLY A 124 -5.46 -13.18 18.50
C GLY A 124 -4.71 -12.64 17.28
N ARG A 125 -4.77 -13.38 16.17
CA ARG A 125 -4.21 -12.98 14.87
C ARG A 125 -5.30 -12.73 13.84
N LEU A 126 -5.22 -11.57 13.20
CA LEU A 126 -5.99 -11.21 12.01
C LEU A 126 -5.04 -11.09 10.82
N ASN A 127 -5.36 -11.74 9.71
CA ASN A 127 -4.65 -11.56 8.44
C ASN A 127 -5.64 -11.09 7.35
N ILE A 128 -5.38 -9.95 6.73
CA ILE A 128 -6.21 -9.39 5.65
C ILE A 128 -5.47 -9.58 4.32
N ILE A 129 -6.08 -10.35 3.42
CA ILE A 129 -5.48 -10.69 2.12
C ILE A 129 -6.25 -10.13 0.92
N GLY A 130 -7.37 -9.45 1.13
CA GLY A 130 -8.19 -8.92 0.05
C GLY A 130 -9.50 -8.28 0.54
N GLY A 131 -10.30 -7.79 -0.42
CA GLY A 131 -11.55 -7.10 -0.15
C GLY A 131 -11.45 -5.59 -0.04
N THR A 132 -12.61 -4.95 0.02
CA THR A 132 -12.77 -3.52 0.32
C THR A 132 -13.51 -3.33 1.63
N ILE A 133 -12.86 -2.78 2.66
CA ILE A 133 -13.43 -2.52 3.97
C ILE A 133 -13.75 -1.03 4.06
N ASN A 134 -15.04 -0.69 4.14
CA ASN A 134 -15.51 0.69 4.23
C ASN A 134 -16.07 0.98 5.61
N ILE A 135 -15.56 2.01 6.27
CA ILE A 135 -16.06 2.45 7.58
C ILE A 135 -16.85 3.73 7.38
N SER A 136 -18.13 3.70 7.71
CA SER A 136 -19.06 4.83 7.55
C SER A 136 -19.49 5.47 8.87
N GLY A 137 -19.22 4.81 10.00
CA GLY A 137 -19.53 5.35 11.32
C GLY A 137 -18.50 6.37 11.80
N ARG A 138 -18.96 7.41 12.51
CA ARG A 138 -18.10 8.48 13.01
C ARG A 138 -17.08 8.00 14.05
N GLY A 139 -15.79 8.24 13.79
CA GLY A 139 -14.70 7.98 14.74
C GLY A 139 -14.40 6.48 14.95
N ASN A 140 -14.70 5.64 13.96
CA ASN A 140 -14.43 4.20 14.00
C ASN A 140 -13.21 3.81 13.18
N TYR A 141 -12.79 2.55 13.29
CA TYR A 141 -11.55 2.05 12.73
C TYR A 141 -11.78 0.97 11.67
N GLY A 142 -10.95 0.94 10.62
CA GLY A 142 -10.87 -0.25 9.77
C GLY A 142 -10.44 -1.46 10.60
N VAL A 143 -9.35 -1.29 11.34
CA VAL A 143 -8.90 -2.24 12.36
C VAL A 143 -8.49 -1.48 13.62
N GLN A 144 -9.03 -1.90 14.76
CA GLN A 144 -8.52 -1.53 16.07
C GLN A 144 -7.74 -2.70 16.66
N CYS A 145 -6.46 -2.48 16.98
CA CYS A 145 -5.58 -3.47 17.59
C CYS A 145 -5.24 -3.02 19.02
N ASP A 146 -6.02 -3.48 19.98
CA ASP A 146 -5.74 -3.28 21.41
C ASP A 146 -4.64 -4.24 21.88
N ASP A 147 -4.61 -5.47 21.35
CA ASP A 147 -3.57 -6.48 21.60
C ASP A 147 -3.55 -7.51 20.44
N GLY A 148 -2.55 -8.39 20.40
CA GLY A 148 -2.41 -9.44 19.39
C GLY A 148 -1.66 -8.98 18.13
N ARG A 149 -1.98 -9.58 16.99
CA ARG A 149 -1.27 -9.32 15.72
C ARG A 149 -2.21 -9.14 14.54
N VAL A 150 -1.97 -8.08 13.76
CA VAL A 150 -2.66 -7.78 12.51
C VAL A 150 -1.65 -7.86 11.38
N GLU A 151 -1.97 -8.57 10.31
CA GLU A 151 -1.22 -8.56 9.05
C GLU A 151 -2.10 -8.05 7.93
N ILE A 152 -1.57 -7.14 7.12
CA ILE A 152 -2.22 -6.64 5.91
C ILE A 152 -1.29 -6.94 4.73
N GLN A 153 -1.71 -7.88 3.91
CA GLN A 153 -0.99 -8.30 2.71
C GLN A 153 -1.54 -7.63 1.46
N ASN A 154 -2.86 -7.43 1.44
CA ASN A 154 -3.56 -6.75 0.35
C ASN A 154 -4.94 -6.30 0.82
N GLY A 155 -5.72 -5.73 -0.10
CA GLY A 155 -7.05 -5.20 0.16
C GLY A 155 -7.06 -3.67 0.27
N THR A 156 -8.25 -3.11 0.43
CA THR A 156 -8.45 -1.66 0.58
C THR A 156 -9.23 -1.39 1.86
N ILE A 157 -8.75 -0.46 2.68
CA ILE A 157 -9.43 0.01 3.89
C ILE A 157 -9.73 1.50 3.72
N ASN A 158 -11.00 1.89 3.77
CA ASN A 158 -11.44 3.26 3.61
C ASN A 158 -12.17 3.71 4.88
N ALA A 159 -11.54 4.56 5.68
CA ALA A 159 -12.16 5.16 6.85
C ALA A 159 -12.74 6.53 6.52
N THR A 160 -14.07 6.66 6.62
CA THR A 160 -14.77 7.92 6.38
C THR A 160 -15.29 8.51 7.71
N TYR A 161 -15.66 9.79 7.72
CA TYR A 161 -16.24 10.48 8.88
C TYR A 161 -15.37 10.49 10.15
N TYR A 162 -14.15 11.01 10.05
CA TYR A 162 -13.22 11.13 11.20
C TYR A 162 -12.75 9.79 11.77
N GLY A 163 -13.03 8.68 11.06
CA GLY A 163 -12.47 7.37 11.37
C GLY A 163 -11.03 7.26 10.91
N GLU A 164 -10.30 6.31 11.49
CA GLU A 164 -8.91 6.02 11.10
C GLU A 164 -8.86 4.69 10.35
N GLY A 165 -7.89 4.54 9.44
CA GLY A 165 -7.70 3.28 8.75
C GLY A 165 -7.37 2.17 9.75
N LEU A 166 -6.31 2.39 10.52
CA LEU A 166 -5.85 1.48 11.57
C LEU A 166 -5.49 2.25 12.84
N TRP A 167 -5.85 1.71 14.01
CA TRP A 167 -5.39 2.21 15.31
C TRP A 167 -4.80 1.09 16.15
N CYS A 168 -3.55 1.26 16.59
CA CYS A 168 -2.83 0.29 17.40
C CYS A 168 -2.49 0.85 18.80
N LYS A 169 -3.05 0.24 19.84
CA LYS A 169 -2.85 0.66 21.23
C LYS A 169 -1.89 -0.21 22.03
N GLY A 170 -1.63 -1.45 21.62
CA GLY A 170 -0.75 -2.37 22.36
C GLY A 170 -0.24 -3.59 21.62
N GLY A 171 -0.88 -4.00 20.51
CA GLY A 171 -0.44 -5.15 19.70
C GLY A 171 0.59 -4.81 18.62
N THR A 172 0.69 -5.69 17.61
CA THR A 172 1.56 -5.48 16.43
C THR A 172 0.75 -5.43 15.15
N ILE A 173 0.99 -4.41 14.32
CA ILE A 173 0.45 -4.30 12.96
C ILE A 173 1.59 -4.47 11.96
N GLU A 174 1.43 -5.39 11.01
CA GLU A 174 2.37 -5.61 9.92
C GLU A 174 1.70 -5.31 8.57
N ILE A 175 2.29 -4.42 7.79
CA ILE A 175 1.77 -3.99 6.49
C ILE A 175 2.81 -4.32 5.43
N SER A 176 2.47 -5.26 4.56
CA SER A 176 3.28 -5.66 3.39
C SER A 176 2.66 -5.24 2.06
N GLY A 177 1.37 -4.89 2.06
CA GLY A 177 0.65 -4.42 0.89
C GLY A 177 -0.72 -3.83 1.24
N GLY A 178 -1.52 -3.59 0.20
CA GLY A 178 -2.86 -2.99 0.33
C GLY A 178 -2.85 -1.46 0.29
N ASN A 179 -4.07 -0.89 0.29
CA ASN A 179 -4.31 0.54 0.26
C ASN A 179 -5.15 0.95 1.48
N ILE A 180 -4.64 1.88 2.27
CA ILE A 180 -5.33 2.38 3.46
C ILE A 180 -5.59 3.87 3.25
N SER A 181 -6.85 4.27 3.32
CA SER A 181 -7.24 5.67 3.23
C SER A 181 -8.09 6.11 4.40
N ALA A 182 -7.87 7.35 4.83
CA ALA A 182 -8.71 8.02 5.82
C ALA A 182 -9.03 9.44 5.37
N TYR A 183 -10.28 9.85 5.59
CA TYR A 183 -10.81 11.15 5.14
C TYR A 183 -11.10 12.07 6.32
N ASN A 184 -11.15 13.37 6.02
CA ASN A 184 -11.23 14.44 7.02
C ASN A 184 -10.03 14.36 7.98
N THR A 185 -10.24 14.61 9.28
CA THR A 185 -9.18 14.54 10.30
C THR A 185 -8.81 13.11 10.73
N GLY A 186 -9.23 12.09 9.98
CA GLY A 186 -8.89 10.70 10.23
C GLY A 186 -7.47 10.38 9.79
N VAL A 187 -6.67 9.76 10.68
CA VAL A 187 -5.32 9.29 10.38
C VAL A 187 -5.37 7.98 9.60
N GLY A 188 -4.44 7.77 8.68
CA GLY A 188 -4.37 6.52 7.92
C GLY A 188 -4.03 5.34 8.85
N VAL A 189 -2.89 5.44 9.54
CA VAL A 189 -2.41 4.48 10.54
C VAL A 189 -1.89 5.23 11.76
N ARG A 190 -2.46 4.97 12.93
CA ARG A 190 -2.01 5.52 14.22
C ARG A 190 -1.49 4.42 15.14
N ILE A 191 -0.32 4.62 15.72
CA ILE A 191 0.31 3.71 16.69
C ILE A 191 0.54 4.46 18.01
N ASP A 192 -0.30 4.24 19.02
CA ASP A 192 -0.22 4.97 20.30
C ASP A 192 0.52 4.22 21.41
N GLY A 193 0.57 2.89 21.32
CA GLY A 193 1.27 2.05 22.31
C GLY A 193 1.71 0.67 21.81
N GLY A 194 1.38 0.31 20.57
CA GLY A 194 1.83 -0.93 19.95
C GLY A 194 3.03 -0.73 19.03
N LYS A 195 3.25 -1.70 18.13
CA LYS A 195 4.32 -1.67 17.12
C LYS A 195 3.75 -1.78 15.71
N ALA A 196 4.24 -0.97 14.78
CA ALA A 196 4.06 -1.16 13.35
C ALA A 196 5.33 -1.71 12.69
N ILE A 197 5.18 -2.65 11.76
CA ILE A 197 6.22 -3.07 10.82
C ILE A 197 5.69 -2.86 9.42
N ILE A 198 6.26 -1.91 8.67
CA ILE A 198 5.75 -1.54 7.35
C ILE A 198 6.84 -1.82 6.32
N SER A 199 6.56 -2.77 5.44
CA SER A 199 7.43 -3.19 4.34
C SER A 199 6.82 -2.89 2.96
N GLY A 200 5.57 -2.44 2.92
CA GLY A 200 4.87 -2.12 1.68
C GLY A 200 3.50 -1.49 1.91
N GLY A 201 2.71 -1.41 0.85
CA GLY A 201 1.39 -0.79 0.86
C GLY A 201 1.41 0.73 0.64
N THR A 202 0.22 1.29 0.43
CA THR A 202 0.01 2.74 0.28
C THR A 202 -0.94 3.22 1.37
N ILE A 203 -0.56 4.28 2.07
CA ILE A 203 -1.37 4.94 3.08
C ILE A 203 -1.58 6.40 2.67
N SER A 204 -2.83 6.79 2.45
CA SER A 204 -3.17 8.10 1.87
C SER A 204 -4.25 8.81 2.68
N THR A 205 -4.02 10.07 3.02
CA THR A 205 -4.98 10.92 3.76
C THR A 205 -5.10 12.31 3.14
N THR A 206 -6.21 12.99 3.42
CA THR A 206 -6.45 14.35 2.92
C THR A 206 -6.13 15.43 3.94
N GLU A 207 -6.62 15.31 5.18
CA GLU A 207 -6.51 16.40 6.19
C GLU A 207 -5.72 16.04 7.45
N ALA A 208 -5.28 14.78 7.60
CA ALA A 208 -4.48 14.32 8.74
C ALA A 208 -3.21 13.58 8.28
N TYR A 209 -2.49 12.93 9.20
CA TYR A 209 -1.29 12.17 8.88
C TYR A 209 -1.60 10.84 8.19
N ALA A 210 -0.74 10.42 7.24
CA ALA A 210 -0.82 9.07 6.71
C ALA A 210 -0.36 8.06 7.76
N LEU A 211 0.81 8.29 8.36
CA LEU A 211 1.33 7.53 9.50
C LEU A 211 1.57 8.47 10.70
N GLU A 212 0.97 8.15 11.83
CA GLU A 212 1.23 8.82 13.11
C GLU A 212 1.75 7.82 14.15
N ILE A 213 2.93 8.09 14.69
CA ILE A 213 3.49 7.39 15.83
C ILE A 213 3.25 8.23 17.07
N GLY A 214 2.33 7.81 17.93
CA GLY A 214 2.06 8.45 19.21
C GLY A 214 3.21 8.26 20.20
N GLU A 215 3.06 8.85 21.40
CA GLU A 215 4.15 8.96 22.39
C GLU A 215 4.79 7.61 22.79
N ASN A 216 3.99 6.54 22.86
CA ASN A 216 4.47 5.20 23.21
C ASN A 216 4.45 4.23 22.03
N GLY A 217 4.18 4.73 20.82
CA GLY A 217 4.17 3.90 19.61
C GLY A 217 5.57 3.59 19.11
N LEU A 218 5.72 2.43 18.47
CA LEU A 218 6.94 2.02 17.78
C LEU A 218 6.66 1.74 16.32
N ALA A 219 7.60 2.05 15.43
CA ALA A 219 7.51 1.62 14.04
C ALA A 219 8.87 1.27 13.45
N GLU A 220 8.87 0.28 12.56
CA GLU A 220 10.00 -0.12 11.73
C GLU A 220 9.57 -0.06 10.26
N LEU A 221 10.23 0.80 9.48
CA LEU A 221 9.91 1.04 8.08
C LEU A 221 11.00 0.47 7.18
N SER A 222 10.61 -0.41 6.27
CA SER A 222 11.44 -1.01 5.22
C SER A 222 10.75 -0.94 3.85
N GLY A 223 9.69 -0.16 3.75
CA GLY A 223 8.93 0.07 2.53
C GLY A 223 7.65 0.84 2.80
N GLY A 224 6.83 0.96 1.75
CA GLY A 224 5.55 1.64 1.80
C GLY A 224 5.59 3.06 1.22
N ARG A 225 4.40 3.57 0.90
CA ARG A 225 4.17 4.94 0.39
C ARG A 225 3.15 5.65 1.27
N PHE A 226 3.49 6.86 1.69
CA PHE A 226 2.75 7.68 2.65
C PHE A 226 2.42 9.02 2.01
N GLN A 227 1.13 9.30 1.84
CA GLN A 227 0.66 10.49 1.14
C GLN A 227 -0.29 11.27 2.03
N ALA A 228 0.05 12.52 2.33
CA ALA A 228 -0.86 13.41 3.05
C ALA A 228 -0.77 14.83 2.51
N THR A 229 -1.92 15.44 2.24
CA THR A 229 -1.97 16.80 1.67
C THR A 229 -1.73 17.89 2.71
N SER A 230 -2.24 17.72 3.94
CA SER A 230 -2.35 18.84 4.90
C SER A 230 -1.41 18.76 6.11
N SER A 231 -1.49 17.70 6.93
CA SER A 231 -0.78 17.66 8.22
C SER A 231 0.66 17.15 8.15
N GLY A 232 0.96 16.24 7.23
CA GLY A 232 2.25 15.58 7.05
C GLY A 232 2.08 14.10 6.71
N ALA A 233 2.97 13.52 5.91
CA ALA A 233 2.91 12.11 5.53
C ALA A 233 3.23 11.20 6.73
N ILE A 234 4.30 11.52 7.44
CA ILE A 234 4.78 10.76 8.59
C ILE A 234 4.99 11.74 9.74
N ASN A 235 4.45 11.43 10.91
CA ASN A 235 4.61 12.22 12.14
C ASN A 235 5.01 11.34 13.31
N VAL A 236 6.04 11.76 14.03
CA VAL A 236 6.45 11.18 15.30
C VAL A 236 6.07 12.15 16.41
N GLY A 237 5.14 11.72 17.26
CA GLY A 237 4.50 12.52 18.30
C GLY A 237 5.33 12.66 19.57
N SER A 238 6.35 11.83 19.79
CA SER A 238 7.26 11.97 20.92
C SER A 238 8.19 13.18 20.72
N ALA A 239 8.47 13.91 21.81
CA ALA A 239 9.21 15.17 21.75
C ALA A 239 10.64 15.03 21.20
N ASP A 240 11.27 13.88 21.45
CA ASP A 240 12.63 13.56 21.01
C ASP A 240 12.65 12.55 19.85
N GLY A 241 11.49 12.15 19.33
CA GLY A 241 11.38 11.16 18.27
C GLY A 241 11.67 11.77 16.90
N THR A 242 12.44 11.05 16.09
CA THR A 242 12.77 11.47 14.72
C THR A 242 12.22 10.49 13.71
N VAL A 243 11.94 10.96 12.50
CA VAL A 243 11.52 10.08 11.40
C VAL A 243 12.65 9.14 10.99
N GLY A 244 13.91 9.55 11.15
CA GLY A 244 15.08 8.68 10.93
C GLY A 244 15.09 7.47 11.86
N GLY A 245 14.64 7.63 13.10
CA GLY A 245 14.52 6.53 14.07
C GLY A 245 13.49 5.45 13.71
N LEU A 246 12.63 5.70 12.72
CA LEU A 246 11.66 4.71 12.23
C LEU A 246 12.24 3.81 11.12
N LEU A 247 13.33 4.22 10.46
CA LEU A 247 13.88 3.47 9.32
C LEU A 247 14.59 2.21 9.81
N SER A 248 14.33 1.11 9.12
CA SER A 248 15.16 -0.09 9.23
C SER A 248 16.56 0.20 8.66
N GLU A 249 17.57 -0.52 9.14
CA GLU A 249 18.94 -0.38 8.66
C GLU A 249 19.02 -0.58 7.13
N GLY A 250 19.70 0.33 6.44
CA GLY A 250 19.88 0.28 4.98
C GLY A 250 18.67 0.77 4.19
N PHE A 251 17.75 1.53 4.79
CA PHE A 251 16.63 2.18 4.10
C PHE A 251 16.72 3.72 4.18
N GLN A 252 16.05 4.38 3.25
CA GLN A 252 15.98 5.83 3.14
C GLN A 252 14.58 6.29 2.72
N TYR A 253 14.23 7.53 3.03
CA TYR A 253 13.01 8.17 2.55
C TYR A 253 13.26 8.85 1.20
N ILE A 254 12.29 8.71 0.30
CA ILE A 254 12.23 9.41 -0.98
C ILE A 254 10.97 10.27 -1.00
N LYS A 255 11.12 11.54 -1.34
CA LYS A 255 10.03 12.48 -1.52
C LYS A 255 9.65 12.60 -2.98
N ASN A 256 8.34 12.59 -3.27
CA ASN A 256 7.74 12.72 -4.59
C ASN A 256 8.32 11.73 -5.62
N ASN A 257 8.70 10.53 -5.15
CA ASN A 257 9.38 9.49 -5.91
C ASN A 257 10.75 9.89 -6.51
N ASP A 258 11.32 11.00 -6.07
CA ASP A 258 12.42 11.65 -6.79
C ASP A 258 13.58 12.11 -5.90
N THR A 259 13.30 12.71 -4.75
CA THR A 259 14.35 13.35 -3.94
C THR A 259 14.60 12.56 -2.67
N VAL A 260 15.84 12.12 -2.44
CA VAL A 260 16.23 11.55 -1.15
C VAL A 260 16.05 12.60 -0.05
N VAL A 261 15.36 12.24 1.02
CA VAL A 261 15.24 13.10 2.21
C VAL A 261 16.51 12.94 3.04
N THR A 262 17.29 14.02 3.14
CA THR A 262 18.57 14.01 3.87
C THR A 262 18.44 14.43 5.33
N ASP A 263 17.47 15.29 5.66
CA ASP A 263 17.20 15.69 7.03
C ASP A 263 16.15 14.76 7.63
N THR A 264 16.63 13.75 8.36
CA THR A 264 15.80 12.74 9.04
C THR A 264 15.74 12.94 10.55
N ASP A 265 16.41 13.96 11.09
CA ASP A 265 16.41 14.29 12.51
C ASP A 265 15.18 15.12 12.91
N VAL A 266 14.33 15.47 11.95
CA VAL A 266 13.01 16.05 12.17
C VAL A 266 12.00 15.02 12.66
N ASN A 267 10.94 15.48 13.30
CA ASN A 267 9.83 14.62 13.75
C ASN A 267 8.70 14.47 12.72
N ARG A 268 8.81 15.12 11.55
CA ARG A 268 7.73 15.15 10.55
C ARG A 268 8.22 15.29 9.12
N LEU A 269 7.61 14.52 8.22
CA LEU A 269 7.78 14.65 6.76
C LEU A 269 6.48 15.08 6.10
N PHE A 270 6.60 15.83 4.99
CA PHE A 270 5.48 16.35 4.20
C PHE A 270 5.59 15.94 2.73
N GLY A 271 4.44 15.81 2.08
CA GLY A 271 4.33 15.45 0.66
C GLY A 271 4.05 13.96 0.45
N ASP A 272 4.48 13.44 -0.69
CA ASP A 272 4.44 12.02 -1.01
C ASP A 272 5.77 11.39 -0.61
N ILE A 273 5.77 10.50 0.38
CA ILE A 273 6.99 9.87 0.91
C ILE A 273 6.94 8.38 0.64
N SER A 274 7.98 7.82 0.00
CA SER A 274 8.22 6.39 -0.04
C SER A 274 9.44 6.01 0.79
N VAL A 275 9.49 4.75 1.25
CA VAL A 275 10.66 4.17 1.90
C VAL A 275 11.28 3.15 0.96
N GLU A 276 12.59 3.24 0.75
CA GLU A 276 13.31 2.40 -0.20
C GLU A 276 14.64 1.93 0.35
N LYS A 277 15.08 0.75 -0.11
CA LYS A 277 16.37 0.17 0.26
C LYS A 277 17.51 0.97 -0.39
N ILE A 278 18.50 1.36 0.42
CA ILE A 278 19.77 1.90 -0.05
C ILE A 278 20.51 0.76 -0.76
N CYS A 279 20.88 0.99 -2.01
CA CYS A 279 21.48 -0.04 -2.86
C CYS A 279 22.58 0.58 -3.72
N GLN A 280 23.69 -0.16 -3.89
CA GLN A 280 24.67 0.19 -4.92
C GLN A 280 24.19 -0.38 -6.25
N HIS A 281 23.66 0.48 -7.11
CA HIS A 281 23.03 0.00 -8.33
C HIS A 281 24.05 -0.53 -9.34
N SER A 282 23.82 -1.75 -9.80
CA SER A 282 24.49 -2.35 -10.95
C SER A 282 23.44 -2.70 -12.01
N LEU A 283 23.72 -2.35 -13.27
CA LEU A 283 22.83 -2.58 -14.40
C LEU A 283 22.75 -4.07 -14.75
N GLY A 284 21.55 -4.62 -14.69
CA GLY A 284 21.19 -5.93 -15.22
C GLY A 284 20.81 -5.85 -16.70
N GLU A 285 20.76 -7.01 -17.36
CA GLU A 285 20.43 -7.12 -18.79
C GLU A 285 19.00 -6.64 -19.13
N ASP A 286 18.11 -6.63 -18.15
CA ASP A 286 16.71 -6.18 -18.26
C ASP A 286 16.53 -4.68 -17.97
N GLY A 287 17.61 -3.93 -17.80
CA GLY A 287 17.58 -2.51 -17.44
C GLY A 287 17.30 -2.24 -15.96
N ARG A 288 17.20 -3.27 -15.12
CA ARG A 288 16.96 -3.13 -13.68
C ARG A 288 18.24 -3.33 -12.88
N CYS A 289 18.21 -2.89 -11.64
CA CYS A 289 19.30 -3.15 -10.71
C CYS A 289 19.34 -4.63 -10.30
N ASN A 290 20.50 -5.29 -10.44
CA ASN A 290 20.64 -6.71 -10.06
C ASN A 290 20.30 -7.01 -8.59
N GLU A 291 20.49 -6.05 -7.69
CA GLU A 291 20.25 -6.25 -6.25
C GLU A 291 18.82 -5.87 -5.84
N CYS A 292 18.36 -4.65 -6.13
CA CYS A 292 17.06 -4.17 -5.67
C CYS A 292 15.92 -4.33 -6.69
N GLN A 293 16.22 -4.76 -7.92
CA GLN A 293 15.25 -4.91 -9.02
C GLN A 293 14.55 -3.60 -9.44
N GLY A 294 14.99 -2.44 -8.91
CA GLY A 294 14.52 -1.14 -9.34
C GLY A 294 14.94 -0.84 -10.78
N GLN A 295 14.09 -0.15 -11.53
CA GLN A 295 14.41 0.32 -12.88
C GLN A 295 15.54 1.34 -12.82
N ILE A 296 16.67 1.07 -13.48
CA ILE A 296 17.74 2.06 -13.61
C ILE A 296 17.32 3.08 -14.66
N THR A 297 17.42 4.35 -14.31
CA THR A 297 17.05 5.46 -15.19
C THR A 297 18.24 6.25 -15.66
N ALA A 298 19.36 6.25 -14.92
CA ALA A 298 20.51 7.06 -15.29
C ALA A 298 21.84 6.36 -15.03
N ARG A 299 22.81 6.66 -15.89
CA ARG A 299 24.22 6.32 -15.75
C ARG A 299 25.03 7.61 -15.65
N LEU A 300 25.83 7.74 -14.60
CA LEU A 300 26.79 8.83 -14.42
C LEU A 300 28.19 8.32 -14.71
N THR A 301 28.95 9.06 -15.50
CA THR A 301 30.38 8.86 -15.72
C THR A 301 31.14 10.12 -15.32
N VAL A 302 32.13 9.98 -14.43
CA VAL A 302 33.02 11.06 -13.98
C VAL A 302 34.46 10.53 -14.08
N GLY A 303 35.25 11.07 -15.00
CA GLY A 303 36.57 10.50 -15.33
C GLY A 303 36.45 9.04 -15.80
N SER A 304 37.04 8.10 -15.05
CA SER A 304 36.91 6.65 -15.28
C SER A 304 35.79 5.99 -14.48
N ASP A 305 35.18 6.70 -13.53
CA ASP A 305 34.21 6.13 -12.61
C ASP A 305 32.82 6.10 -13.25
N VAL A 306 32.16 4.94 -13.20
CA VAL A 306 30.79 4.74 -13.70
C VAL A 306 29.88 4.33 -12.55
N ARG A 307 28.75 5.01 -12.41
CA ARG A 307 27.72 4.73 -11.38
C ARG A 307 26.33 4.70 -12.03
N TYR A 308 25.44 3.87 -11.49
CA TYR A 308 24.06 3.78 -11.95
C TYR A 308 23.09 4.28 -10.89
N TYR A 309 21.97 4.82 -11.33
CA TYR A 309 20.96 5.43 -10.47
C TYR A 309 19.56 5.03 -10.91
N LEU A 310 18.69 4.74 -9.95
CA LEU A 310 17.24 4.57 -10.20
C LEU A 310 16.55 5.90 -10.50
N ARG A 311 17.23 7.03 -10.25
CA ARG A 311 16.72 8.39 -10.44
C ARG A 311 17.74 9.25 -11.12
N VAL A 312 17.31 9.94 -12.18
CA VAL A 312 18.16 10.91 -12.87
C VAL A 312 18.55 12.11 -11.98
N GLY A 313 17.70 12.47 -11.00
CA GLY A 313 17.98 13.52 -10.02
C GLY A 313 19.16 13.21 -9.11
N ASP A 314 19.23 11.98 -8.61
CA ASP A 314 20.35 11.53 -7.79
C ASP A 314 21.67 11.53 -8.60
N ALA A 315 21.61 11.10 -9.87
CA ALA A 315 22.73 11.19 -10.79
C ALA A 315 23.15 12.65 -11.05
N TRP A 316 22.17 13.56 -11.12
CA TRP A 316 22.38 14.98 -11.35
C TRP A 316 23.06 15.68 -10.17
N GLU A 317 22.58 15.44 -8.94
CA GLU A 317 23.22 16.00 -7.74
C GLU A 317 24.62 15.40 -7.53
N ALA A 318 24.82 14.11 -7.83
CA ALA A 318 26.14 13.50 -7.81
C ALA A 318 27.09 14.10 -8.87
N ALA A 319 26.59 14.45 -10.06
CA ALA A 319 27.36 15.16 -11.08
C ALA A 319 27.77 16.56 -10.63
N LYS A 320 26.85 17.32 -10.01
CA LYS A 320 27.16 18.66 -9.46
C LYS A 320 28.22 18.60 -8.36
N ALA A 321 28.20 17.56 -7.54
CA ALA A 321 29.15 17.35 -6.45
C ALA A 321 30.53 16.84 -6.91
N ALA A 322 30.67 16.39 -8.17
CA ALA A 322 31.90 15.81 -8.68
C ALA A 322 33.08 16.81 -8.75
N GLY A 323 32.78 18.09 -8.99
CA GLY A 323 33.81 19.14 -9.13
C GLY A 323 34.64 19.05 -10.42
N GLU A 324 34.30 18.15 -11.33
CA GLU A 324 34.88 17.99 -12.66
C GLU A 324 33.80 17.64 -13.69
N HIS A 325 34.18 17.49 -14.97
CA HIS A 325 33.23 17.17 -16.04
C HIS A 325 32.50 15.85 -15.76
N ALA A 326 31.18 15.91 -15.80
CA ALA A 326 30.29 14.79 -15.57
C ALA A 326 29.44 14.51 -16.80
N PHE A 327 29.33 13.23 -17.16
CA PHE A 327 28.50 12.76 -18.28
C PHE A 327 27.36 11.89 -17.75
N ILE A 328 26.11 12.30 -18.00
CA ILE A 328 24.90 11.59 -17.60
C ILE A 328 24.22 11.04 -18.85
N GLU A 329 23.93 9.74 -18.86
CA GLU A 329 23.09 9.06 -19.84
C GLU A 329 21.73 8.70 -19.21
N LEU A 330 20.64 9.01 -19.90
CA LEU A 330 19.30 8.52 -19.58
C LEU A 330 19.13 7.10 -20.15
N LEU A 331 18.58 6.19 -19.36
CA LEU A 331 18.44 4.77 -19.67
C LEU A 331 16.99 4.28 -19.70
N ALA A 332 16.03 5.15 -19.39
CA ALA A 332 14.60 4.88 -19.43
C ALA A 332 13.81 6.19 -19.52
N ASP A 333 12.53 6.14 -19.90
CA ASP A 333 11.63 7.28 -19.80
C ASP A 333 11.42 7.66 -18.33
N VAL A 334 11.44 8.96 -18.02
CA VAL A 334 11.32 9.48 -16.66
C VAL A 334 10.34 10.66 -16.60
N SER A 335 9.43 10.63 -15.63
CA SER A 335 8.65 11.80 -15.19
C SER A 335 9.18 12.30 -13.84
N ARG A 336 9.28 13.62 -13.66
CA ARG A 336 9.70 14.27 -12.40
C ARG A 336 8.79 15.44 -12.07
N SER A 337 8.74 15.82 -10.79
CA SER A 337 8.02 17.02 -10.34
C SER A 337 8.90 18.28 -10.29
N SER A 338 10.21 18.18 -10.54
CA SER A 338 11.15 19.29 -10.40
C SER A 338 12.17 19.32 -11.54
N ARG A 339 12.59 20.54 -11.89
CA ARG A 339 13.61 20.81 -12.92
C ARG A 339 15.01 20.34 -12.51
N LEU A 340 15.88 20.15 -13.49
CA LEU A 340 17.31 19.90 -13.29
C LEU A 340 18.10 21.20 -13.45
N GLU A 341 18.76 21.64 -12.38
CA GLU A 341 19.45 22.94 -12.32
C GLU A 341 20.97 22.81 -12.41
N VAL A 342 21.60 23.60 -13.29
CA VAL A 342 23.06 23.75 -13.42
C VAL A 342 23.50 25.10 -12.85
N GLY A 343 24.26 25.06 -11.76
CA GLY A 343 24.82 26.23 -11.10
C GLY A 343 26.25 26.55 -11.54
N GLU A 344 26.81 27.65 -11.00
CA GLU A 344 28.20 28.05 -11.23
C GLU A 344 29.18 26.93 -10.84
N GLY A 345 30.20 26.70 -11.67
CA GLY A 345 31.22 25.67 -11.44
C GLY A 345 30.81 24.25 -11.82
N ASN A 346 29.55 24.02 -12.21
CA ASN A 346 29.11 22.73 -12.75
C ASN A 346 29.48 22.61 -14.23
N ASP A 347 29.94 21.43 -14.66
CA ASP A 347 30.20 21.10 -16.06
C ASP A 347 29.59 19.72 -16.37
N ILE A 348 28.41 19.72 -16.99
CA ILE A 348 27.58 18.53 -17.16
C ILE A 348 27.24 18.35 -18.63
N THR A 349 27.45 17.14 -19.13
CA THR A 349 26.89 16.67 -20.39
C THR A 349 25.76 15.69 -20.12
N PHE A 350 24.61 15.91 -20.74
CA PHE A 350 23.42 15.09 -20.61
C PHE A 350 23.03 14.50 -21.98
N ASP A 351 22.97 13.18 -22.04
CA ASP A 351 22.48 12.44 -23.18
C ASP A 351 21.17 11.72 -22.83
N GLY A 352 20.06 12.21 -23.35
CA GLY A 352 18.78 11.53 -23.19
C GLY A 352 18.58 10.33 -24.13
N GLY A 353 19.45 10.12 -25.12
CA GLY A 353 19.33 9.05 -26.10
C GLY A 353 17.98 9.07 -26.83
N GLU A 354 17.29 7.92 -26.81
CA GLU A 354 15.93 7.76 -27.37
C GLU A 354 14.81 8.04 -26.34
N TYR A 355 15.17 8.30 -25.08
CA TYR A 355 14.24 8.39 -23.96
C TYR A 355 13.68 9.80 -23.74
N THR A 356 12.55 9.86 -23.04
CA THR A 356 11.84 11.08 -22.69
C THR A 356 12.03 11.43 -21.22
N LEU A 357 12.44 12.67 -20.96
CA LEU A 357 12.41 13.28 -19.64
C LEU A 357 11.29 14.33 -19.59
N THR A 358 10.29 14.06 -18.75
CA THR A 358 9.13 14.93 -18.54
C THR A 358 9.20 15.59 -17.18
N VAL A 359 8.94 16.90 -17.13
CA VAL A 359 8.74 17.62 -15.86
C VAL A 359 7.30 18.10 -15.79
N GLU A 360 6.56 17.63 -14.78
CA GLU A 360 5.11 17.78 -14.67
C GLU A 360 4.71 19.07 -13.92
N ASP A 361 5.42 19.39 -12.83
CA ASP A 361 5.02 20.42 -11.87
C ASP A 361 5.93 21.66 -11.83
N ASP A 362 6.91 21.75 -12.73
CA ASP A 362 7.88 22.86 -12.79
C ASP A 362 7.85 23.57 -14.14
N THR A 363 8.42 24.78 -14.20
CA THR A 363 8.38 25.63 -15.40
C THR A 363 9.29 25.13 -16.52
N GLU A 364 10.36 24.40 -16.20
CA GLU A 364 11.26 23.84 -17.20
C GLU A 364 11.84 22.47 -16.86
N VAL A 365 12.34 21.75 -17.88
CA VAL A 365 13.08 20.49 -17.67
C VAL A 365 14.50 20.80 -17.18
N PHE A 366 15.17 21.76 -17.83
CA PHE A 366 16.51 22.21 -17.45
C PHE A 366 16.54 23.71 -17.18
N TYR A 367 17.26 24.12 -16.14
CA TYR A 367 17.56 25.51 -15.83
C TYR A 367 19.08 25.71 -15.69
N SER A 368 19.66 26.64 -16.46
CA SER A 368 21.08 26.99 -16.39
C SER A 368 21.27 28.37 -15.75
N GLY A 369 21.79 28.39 -14.53
CA GLY A 369 22.03 29.61 -13.74
C GLY A 369 23.47 30.13 -13.79
N GLY A 370 24.46 29.32 -14.19
CA GLY A 370 25.86 29.77 -14.15
C GLY A 370 26.97 28.80 -14.61
N GLY A 371 26.66 27.55 -14.97
CA GLY A 371 27.64 26.51 -15.32
C GLY A 371 27.74 26.20 -16.81
N SER A 372 28.28 25.02 -17.14
CA SER A 372 28.34 24.46 -18.49
C SER A 372 27.38 23.28 -18.60
N LEU A 373 26.42 23.36 -19.52
CA LEU A 373 25.48 22.29 -19.84
C LEU A 373 25.60 21.94 -21.32
N THR A 374 25.92 20.68 -21.63
CA THR A 374 25.87 20.15 -22.99
C THR A 374 24.77 19.12 -23.11
N ILE A 375 23.88 19.24 -24.09
CA ILE A 375 22.83 18.25 -24.37
C ILE A 375 23.11 17.61 -25.74
N THR A 376 23.21 16.28 -25.77
CA THR A 376 23.58 15.51 -26.97
C THR A 376 22.43 14.71 -27.59
N GLY A 377 21.37 14.42 -26.83
CA GLY A 377 20.25 13.58 -27.27
C GLY A 377 19.06 13.60 -26.30
N GLY A 378 17.97 12.91 -26.63
CA GLY A 378 16.77 12.80 -25.79
C GLY A 378 15.54 13.57 -26.26
N ARG A 379 14.40 13.34 -25.58
CA ARG A 379 13.18 14.13 -25.71
C ARG A 379 12.84 14.78 -24.37
N PHE A 380 12.54 16.08 -24.38
CA PHE A 380 12.33 16.88 -23.17
C PHE A 380 10.95 17.53 -23.21
N ASP A 381 10.06 17.17 -22.28
CA ASP A 381 8.70 17.69 -22.19
C ASP A 381 8.52 18.53 -20.93
N GLY A 382 8.52 19.86 -21.10
CA GLY A 382 8.23 20.81 -20.04
C GLY A 382 6.74 21.15 -20.03
N ARG A 383 5.97 20.52 -19.15
CA ARG A 383 4.49 20.59 -19.17
C ARG A 383 3.94 21.98 -18.83
N MET A 384 4.63 22.77 -18.02
CA MET A 384 4.11 24.09 -17.60
C MET A 384 4.52 25.22 -18.53
N ARG A 385 5.79 25.31 -18.99
CA ARG A 385 6.26 26.53 -19.68
C ARG A 385 7.28 26.30 -20.79
N SER A 386 8.49 25.84 -20.48
CA SER A 386 9.59 25.67 -21.44
C SER A 386 10.32 24.36 -21.21
N SER A 387 11.12 23.88 -22.14
CA SER A 387 11.96 22.70 -21.87
C SER A 387 13.32 23.09 -21.29
N LEU A 388 13.82 24.29 -21.61
CA LEU A 388 15.13 24.77 -21.20
C LEU A 388 15.07 26.28 -20.91
N SER A 389 15.58 26.69 -19.75
CA SER A 389 15.78 28.09 -19.39
C SER A 389 17.26 28.38 -19.18
N VAL A 390 17.75 29.51 -19.71
CA VAL A 390 19.17 29.90 -19.61
C VAL A 390 19.25 31.33 -19.10
N GLU A 391 19.70 31.47 -17.86
CA GLU A 391 19.93 32.77 -17.21
C GLU A 391 21.43 33.06 -17.02
N GLY A 392 22.25 32.02 -16.95
CA GLY A 392 23.70 32.13 -16.84
C GLY A 392 24.43 30.89 -17.34
N GLY A 393 25.74 31.03 -17.53
CA GLY A 393 26.60 29.93 -17.99
C GLY A 393 26.64 29.75 -19.51
N THR A 394 27.05 28.56 -19.93
CA THR A 394 27.14 28.13 -21.33
C THR A 394 26.26 26.91 -21.53
N VAL A 395 25.36 26.97 -22.54
CA VAL A 395 24.58 25.81 -22.96
C VAL A 395 24.93 25.46 -24.40
N THR A 396 25.32 24.20 -24.62
CA THR A 396 25.63 23.65 -25.95
C THR A 396 24.63 22.57 -26.30
N LEU A 397 23.94 22.71 -27.43
CA LEU A 397 22.96 21.74 -27.91
C LEU A 397 23.48 21.09 -29.18
N THR A 398 23.80 19.81 -29.13
CA THR A 398 24.26 19.03 -30.30
C THR A 398 23.23 18.01 -30.77
N GLY A 399 22.18 17.80 -29.97
CA GLY A 399 21.01 17.00 -30.30
C GLY A 399 19.88 17.19 -29.29
N GLY A 400 18.85 16.36 -29.41
CA GLY A 400 17.67 16.38 -28.56
C GLY A 400 16.44 17.05 -29.19
N THR A 401 15.26 16.69 -28.69
CA THR A 401 13.96 17.26 -29.09
C THR A 401 13.30 17.92 -27.90
N PHE A 402 13.05 19.21 -27.98
CA PHE A 402 12.48 20.01 -26.89
C PHE A 402 11.02 20.34 -27.21
N THR A 403 10.12 19.95 -26.33
CA THR A 403 8.68 20.22 -26.41
C THR A 403 8.24 21.00 -25.17
N ALA A 404 7.46 22.05 -25.40
CA ALA A 404 6.93 22.92 -24.36
C ALA A 404 5.44 23.16 -24.61
N ALA A 405 4.67 23.30 -23.52
CA ALA A 405 3.25 23.66 -23.62
C ALA A 405 3.04 25.12 -24.08
N ASP A 406 4.01 26.00 -23.83
CA ASP A 406 4.03 27.37 -24.34
C ASP A 406 4.93 27.49 -25.59
N THR A 407 4.79 28.58 -26.34
CA THR A 407 5.58 28.82 -27.59
C THR A 407 7.07 29.09 -27.35
N THR A 408 7.51 29.15 -26.09
CA THR A 408 8.90 29.46 -25.71
C THR A 408 9.64 28.17 -25.34
N ILE A 409 10.42 27.64 -26.28
CA ILE A 409 11.24 26.44 -26.08
C ILE A 409 12.49 26.76 -25.25
N ILE A 410 13.06 27.96 -25.44
CA ILE A 410 14.22 28.50 -24.73
C ILE A 410 13.91 29.93 -24.28
N SER A 411 13.97 30.21 -22.97
CA SER A 411 13.76 31.55 -22.41
C SER A 411 15.08 32.20 -21.97
N PRO A 412 15.64 33.18 -22.72
CA PRO A 412 16.74 34.00 -22.24
C PRO A 412 16.20 35.16 -21.41
N ASN A 413 16.27 35.08 -20.08
CA ASN A 413 15.97 36.24 -19.25
C ASN A 413 17.19 37.18 -19.27
N TYR A 414 17.00 38.38 -19.82
CA TYR A 414 17.94 39.51 -19.94
C TYR A 414 19.04 39.43 -21.02
N SER A 415 18.78 40.12 -22.14
CA SER A 415 19.70 40.85 -23.03
C SER A 415 21.20 40.44 -23.05
N ARG A 416 21.50 39.16 -23.27
CA ARG A 416 22.81 38.72 -23.78
C ARG A 416 22.60 37.71 -24.91
N GLN A 417 23.27 37.94 -26.03
CA GLN A 417 23.23 37.07 -27.20
C GLN A 417 23.90 35.73 -26.85
N TYR A 418 23.14 34.65 -26.89
CA TYR A 418 23.67 33.29 -26.81
C TYR A 418 24.02 32.82 -28.22
N LYS A 419 25.24 32.28 -28.39
CA LYS A 419 25.71 31.74 -29.65
C LYS A 419 25.22 30.30 -29.76
N LEU A 420 24.10 30.10 -30.45
CA LEU A 420 23.75 28.78 -30.99
C LEU A 420 24.85 28.44 -32.00
N THR A 421 25.67 27.43 -31.69
CA THR A 421 26.73 26.94 -32.57
C THR A 421 26.43 25.52 -32.98
#